data_AF-A0A7F8QD86-F1
#
_entry.id   AF-A0A7F8QD86-F1
#
_cell.length_a   1.000
_cell.length_b   1.000
_cell.length_c   1.000
_cell.angle_alpha   90.00
_cell.angle_beta   90.00
_cell.angle_gamma   90.00
#
_symmetry.space_group_name_H-M   'P 1'
#
loop_
_entity.id
_entity.type
_entity.pdbx_description
1 polymer ?
#
loop_
_entity_poly.entity_id
_entity_poly.type
_entity_poly.pdbx_seq_one_letter_code
_entity_poly.pdbx_strand_id
1 'polypeptide(L)'
;MLLEFFLTLTTLRWLDDAIIDEITPKLIGDRPNIYTYTKALGEMVVQQESENLNIAIIRPSIVGATWQEPFPGWVDNLNGPSGLIIA
;
A
#
# COMPACT_ATOMS: atom_id res chain seq x y z
N MET A 1 -3.89 -19.32 1.98
CA MET A 1 -2.68 -18.50 2.24
C MET A 1 -3.05 -17.12 2.80
N LEU A 2 -4.33 -16.74 2.70
CA LEU A 2 -4.98 -15.78 3.62
C LEU A 2 -4.67 -16.04 5.11
N LEU A 3 -4.65 -17.32 5.52
CA LEU A 3 -4.25 -17.69 6.88
C LEU A 3 -2.80 -17.28 7.19
N GLU A 4 -1.88 -17.38 6.22
CA GLU A 4 -0.48 -16.96 6.40
C GLU A 4 -0.31 -15.45 6.39
N PHE A 5 -1.07 -14.71 5.57
CA PHE A 5 -1.09 -13.25 5.63
C PHE A 5 -1.62 -12.75 6.98
N PHE A 6 -2.74 -13.33 7.45
CA PHE A 6 -3.28 -13.03 8.76
C PHE A 6 -2.34 -13.50 9.88
N LEU A 7 -1.66 -14.63 9.70
CA LEU A 7 -0.62 -15.12 10.60
C LEU A 7 0.56 -14.15 10.64
N THR A 8 0.99 -13.58 9.52
CA THR A 8 2.09 -12.61 9.45
C THR A 8 1.74 -11.30 10.17
N LEU A 9 0.51 -10.82 9.98
CA LEU A 9 0.01 -9.64 10.69
C LEU A 9 -0.19 -9.89 12.18
N THR A 10 -0.60 -11.11 12.56
CA THR A 10 -0.74 -11.47 13.97
C THR A 10 0.61 -11.73 14.62
N THR A 11 1.57 -12.37 13.96
CA THR A 11 2.93 -12.57 14.49
C THR A 11 3.66 -11.25 14.67
N LEU A 12 3.49 -10.29 13.76
CA LEU A 12 4.00 -8.92 13.95
C LEU A 12 3.46 -8.25 15.23
N ARG A 13 2.24 -8.58 15.70
CA ARG A 13 1.72 -8.04 16.96
C ARG A 13 2.39 -8.62 18.21
N TRP A 14 3.01 -9.80 18.10
CA TRP A 14 3.70 -10.46 19.21
C TRP A 14 5.21 -10.28 19.15
N LEU A 15 5.73 -9.60 18.12
CA LEU A 15 7.13 -9.25 17.99
C LEU A 15 7.41 -7.97 18.76
N ASP A 16 8.53 -7.94 19.46
CA ASP A 16 9.02 -6.71 20.09
C ASP A 16 9.35 -5.67 19.02
N ASP A 17 9.08 -4.40 19.32
CA ASP A 17 9.31 -3.28 18.41
C ASP A 17 10.76 -3.24 17.90
N ALA A 18 11.73 -3.59 18.75
CA ALA A 18 13.14 -3.67 18.37
C ALA A 18 13.42 -4.68 17.25
N ILE A 19 12.70 -5.81 17.23
CA ILE A 19 12.83 -6.81 16.17
C ILE A 19 12.14 -6.28 14.90
N ILE A 20 10.97 -5.64 15.04
CA ILE A 20 10.23 -5.05 13.92
C ILE A 20 11.12 -4.01 13.22
N ASP A 21 11.79 -3.15 13.98
CA ASP A 21 12.70 -2.14 13.44
C ASP A 21 13.89 -2.77 12.69
N GLU A 22 14.42 -3.90 13.18
CA GLU A 22 15.53 -4.59 12.52
C GLU A 22 15.12 -5.27 11.21
N ILE A 23 13.92 -5.86 11.15
CA ILE A 23 13.45 -6.60 9.97
C ILE A 23 12.81 -5.69 8.92
N THR A 24 12.26 -4.53 9.32
CA THR A 24 11.53 -3.63 8.42
C THR A 24 12.32 -3.23 7.16
N PRO A 25 13.60 -2.85 7.23
CA PRO A 25 14.39 -2.56 6.04
C PRO A 25 14.50 -3.75 5.07
N LYS A 26 14.62 -4.96 5.60
CA LYS A 26 14.69 -6.20 4.81
C LYS A 26 13.34 -6.52 4.15
N LEU A 27 12.23 -6.23 4.84
CA LEU A 27 10.88 -6.42 4.30
C LEU A 27 10.56 -5.42 3.18
N ILE A 28 10.89 -4.14 3.37
CA ILE A 28 10.67 -3.11 2.35
C ILE A 28 11.54 -3.38 1.12
N GLY A 29 12.81 -3.77 1.32
CA GLY A 29 13.77 -4.02 0.25
C GLY A 29 14.01 -2.78 -0.60
N ASP A 30 14.08 -2.94 -1.92
CA ASP A 30 14.35 -1.84 -2.87
C ASP A 30 13.13 -0.93 -3.14
N ARG A 31 12.05 -1.10 -2.38
CA ARG A 31 10.83 -0.33 -2.59
C ARG A 31 10.97 1.09 -2.04
N PRO A 32 10.41 2.10 -2.73
CA PRO A 32 10.59 3.49 -2.36
C PRO A 32 9.95 3.86 -1.00
N ASN A 33 8.94 3.12 -0.55
CA ASN A 33 8.31 3.32 0.75
C ASN A 33 7.45 2.10 1.17
N ILE A 34 7.02 2.11 2.43
CA ILE A 34 6.16 1.06 3.00
C ILE A 34 4.78 0.96 2.32
N TYR A 35 4.28 2.04 1.73
CA TYR A 35 3.03 2.02 0.97
C TYR A 35 3.14 1.12 -0.27
N THR A 36 4.22 1.26 -1.04
CA THR A 36 4.45 0.39 -2.22
C THR A 36 4.67 -1.07 -1.83
N TYR A 37 5.25 -1.32 -0.65
CA TYR A 37 5.38 -2.67 -0.09
C TYR A 37 4.00 -3.28 0.22
N THR A 38 3.17 -2.56 0.98
CA THR A 38 1.83 -3.05 1.36
C THR A 38 0.89 -3.24 0.16
N LYS A 39 0.98 -2.38 -0.88
CA LYS A 39 0.24 -2.60 -2.13
C LYS A 39 0.68 -3.86 -2.87
N ALA A 40 2.00 -4.09 -2.98
CA ALA A 40 2.52 -5.31 -3.59
C ALA A 40 2.09 -6.58 -2.83
N LEU A 41 2.09 -6.54 -1.48
CA LEU A 41 1.54 -7.62 -0.66
C LEU A 41 0.07 -7.89 -0.99
N GLY A 42 -0.76 -6.83 -1.07
CA GLY A 42 -2.17 -6.96 -1.42
C GLY A 42 -2.41 -7.57 -2.79
N GLU A 43 -1.64 -7.17 -3.80
CA GLU A 43 -1.69 -7.77 -5.14
C GLU A 43 -1.35 -9.26 -5.13
N MET A 44 -0.35 -9.68 -4.34
CA MET A 44 0.00 -11.10 -4.19
C MET A 44 -1.14 -11.90 -3.55
N VAL A 45 -1.78 -11.37 -2.50
CA VAL A 45 -2.94 -12.01 -1.88
C VAL A 45 -4.08 -12.18 -2.89
N VAL A 46 -4.37 -11.15 -3.67
CA VAL A 46 -5.39 -11.22 -4.73
C VAL A 46 -5.02 -12.29 -5.76
N GLN A 47 -3.77 -12.32 -6.24
CA GLN A 47 -3.31 -13.32 -7.22
C GLN A 47 -3.46 -14.76 -6.70
N GLN A 48 -3.24 -14.98 -5.41
CA GLN A 48 -3.31 -16.31 -4.80
C GLN A 48 -4.74 -16.78 -4.58
N GLU A 49 -5.66 -15.86 -4.26
CA GLU A 49 -7.03 -16.19 -3.88
C GLU A 49 -8.04 -15.92 -5.02
N SER A 50 -7.57 -15.52 -6.22
CA SER A 50 -8.41 -15.14 -7.35
C SER A 50 -9.06 -16.30 -8.12
N GLU A 51 -8.88 -17.56 -7.68
CA GLU A 51 -9.19 -18.80 -8.41
C GLU A 51 -10.31 -18.70 -9.47
N ASN A 52 -11.57 -18.55 -9.05
CA ASN A 52 -12.75 -18.53 -9.92
C ASN A 52 -13.33 -17.12 -10.11
N LEU A 53 -12.56 -16.08 -9.80
CA LEU A 53 -13.01 -14.69 -9.87
C LEU A 53 -12.36 -13.99 -11.08
N ASN A 54 -13.19 -13.32 -11.88
CA ASN A 54 -12.72 -12.47 -12.96
C ASN A 54 -12.16 -11.16 -12.36
N ILE A 55 -10.87 -11.13 -12.05
CA ILE A 55 -10.20 -9.99 -11.40
C ILE A 55 -9.18 -9.36 -12.34
N ALA A 56 -9.13 -8.02 -12.33
CA ALA A 56 -8.07 -7.25 -12.96
C ALA A 56 -7.43 -6.31 -11.94
N ILE A 57 -6.09 -6.25 -11.95
CA ILE A 57 -5.31 -5.29 -11.14
C ILE A 57 -4.91 -4.14 -12.05
N ILE A 58 -5.39 -2.94 -11.75
CA ILE A 58 -5.06 -1.72 -12.49
C ILE A 58 -4.04 -0.91 -11.67
N ARG A 59 -2.94 -0.51 -12.33
CA ARG A 59 -1.87 0.30 -11.74
C ARG A 59 -1.86 1.69 -12.40
N PRO A 60 -2.74 2.60 -11.97
CA PRO A 60 -2.76 3.94 -12.54
C PRO A 60 -1.50 4.73 -12.18
N SER A 61 -1.27 5.83 -12.90
CA SER A 61 -0.32 6.86 -12.46
C SER A 61 -0.83 7.57 -11.20
N ILE A 62 0.00 8.47 -10.67
CA ILE A 62 -0.40 9.36 -9.58
C ILE A 62 -1.61 10.18 -10.00
N VAL A 63 -2.65 10.16 -9.17
CA VAL A 63 -3.85 10.97 -9.33
C VAL A 63 -3.64 12.26 -8.55
N GLY A 64 -3.73 13.39 -9.25
CA GLY A 64 -3.59 14.72 -8.66
C GLY A 64 -4.90 15.27 -8.10
N ALA A 65 -5.00 16.59 -8.05
CA ALA A 65 -6.16 17.29 -7.54
C ALA A 65 -7.45 16.99 -8.32
N THR A 66 -8.59 17.06 -7.63
CA THR A 66 -9.89 16.75 -8.24
C THR A 66 -10.29 17.82 -9.26
N TRP A 67 -11.04 17.39 -10.27
CA TRP A 67 -11.53 18.28 -11.31
C TRP A 67 -12.79 19.04 -10.90
N GLN A 68 -13.70 18.41 -10.14
CA GLN A 68 -15.02 18.97 -9.84
C GLN A 68 -15.43 18.85 -8.38
N GLU A 69 -15.48 17.63 -7.82
CA GLU A 69 -15.94 17.41 -6.44
C GLU A 69 -14.75 17.22 -5.48
N PRO A 70 -14.77 17.77 -4.25
CA PRO A 70 -15.77 18.71 -3.72
C PRO A 70 -15.65 20.13 -4.31
N PHE A 71 -14.49 20.48 -4.88
CA PHE A 71 -14.27 21.66 -5.73
C PHE A 71 -13.01 21.45 -6.58
N PRO A 72 -12.86 22.11 -7.74
CA PRO A 72 -11.66 21.99 -8.58
C PRO A 72 -10.38 22.34 -7.82
N GLY A 73 -9.35 21.51 -7.92
CA GLY A 73 -8.07 21.72 -7.23
C GLY A 73 -8.03 21.16 -5.81
N TRP A 74 -9.11 20.53 -5.31
CA TRP A 74 -9.09 19.89 -4.01
C TRP A 74 -8.17 18.66 -4.00
N VAL A 75 -7.43 18.50 -2.90
CA VAL A 75 -6.65 17.28 -2.59
C VAL A 75 -7.02 16.79 -1.21
N ASP A 76 -7.02 15.47 -1.04
CA ASP A 76 -7.35 14.82 0.23
C ASP A 76 -6.17 14.78 1.22
N ASN A 77 -4.94 14.94 0.71
CA ASN A 77 -3.73 14.94 1.51
C ASN A 77 -2.57 15.69 0.82
N LEU A 78 -1.53 16.01 1.61
CA LEU A 78 -0.32 16.71 1.15
C LEU A 78 0.88 15.76 0.95
N ASN A 79 0.66 14.44 0.97
CA ASN A 79 1.75 13.48 0.89
C ASN A 79 2.28 13.41 -0.54
N GLY A 80 3.61 13.45 -0.68
CA GLY A 80 4.27 13.28 -1.96
C GLY A 80 3.88 14.37 -2.98
N PRO A 81 3.58 14.01 -4.24
CA PRO A 81 3.32 15.00 -5.29
C PRO A 81 2.09 15.88 -5.07
N SER A 82 1.09 15.45 -4.29
CA SER A 82 -0.08 16.27 -3.99
C SER A 82 0.29 17.59 -3.29
N GLY A 83 1.33 17.57 -2.45
CA GLY A 83 1.86 18.78 -1.82
C GLY A 83 2.53 19.77 -2.80
N LEU A 84 2.92 19.32 -3.99
CA LEU A 84 3.47 20.19 -5.05
C LEU A 84 2.38 20.84 -5.91
N ILE A 85 1.17 20.29 -5.91
CA ILE A 85 0.05 20.73 -6.74
C ILE A 85 -0.72 21.88 -6.08
N ILE A 86 -0.64 22.01 -4.74
CA ILE A 86 -1.15 23.19 -4.03
C ILE A 86 -0.07 24.28 -4.09
N ALA A 87 -0.25 25.23 -5.01
CA ALA A 87 0.50 26.47 -5.09
C ALA A 87 -0.43 27.62 -5.49
#